data_AF-A0A0L0FD12-F1
#
_entry.id   AF-A0A0L0FD12-F1
#
_cell.length_a   1.000
_cell.length_b   1.000
_cell.length_c   1.000
_cell.angle_alpha   90.00
_cell.angle_beta   90.00
_cell.angle_gamma   90.00
#
_symmetry.space_group_name_H-M   'P 1'
#
loop_
_entity.id
_entity.type
_entity.pdbx_description
1 polymer ?
#
loop_
_entity_poly.entity_id
_entity_poly.type
_entity_poly.pdbx_seq_one_letter_code
_entity_poly.pdbx_strand_id
1 'polypeptide(L)'
;MCGSKITDRRFFLKLLSPAIRQEKADSLRHGDIVERHMIDGDLVLFNRQPSLHRNSIMCHYAKVMPWRTFRFNECVCGPYNADFDGDEMNMHLPQTEEARAEALVLMGSKANMCTARNGEPLIAATQDFITASYLVSRKGTFYDRREFIQLVTFFSEGKYVYMHTHIY
;
A
#
# COMPACT_ATOMS: atom_id res chain seq x y z
N MET A 1 -26.34 30.34 11.71
CA MET A 1 -25.56 31.23 10.81
C MET A 1 -24.38 30.39 10.32
N CYS A 2 -24.12 30.06 9.05
CA CYS A 2 -24.62 30.47 7.75
C CYS A 2 -24.74 29.19 6.92
N GLY A 3 -25.94 28.87 6.41
CA GLY A 3 -26.17 27.73 5.52
C GLY A 3 -25.69 28.07 4.11
N SER A 4 -24.39 28.12 3.88
CA SER A 4 -23.86 28.18 2.53
C SER A 4 -24.18 26.86 1.85
N LYS A 5 -25.09 26.88 0.87
CA LYS A 5 -25.33 25.77 -0.05
C LYS A 5 -23.97 25.30 -0.56
N ILE A 6 -23.57 24.08 -0.19
CA ILE A 6 -22.38 23.44 -0.75
C ILE A 6 -22.63 23.37 -2.26
N THR A 7 -21.97 24.23 -3.02
CA THR A 7 -21.96 24.15 -4.47
C THR A 7 -21.18 22.89 -4.81
N ASP A 8 -21.86 21.79 -5.15
CA ASP A 8 -21.27 20.50 -5.54
C ASP A 8 -20.63 20.59 -6.94
N ARG A 9 -19.77 21.60 -7.15
CA ARG A 9 -18.98 21.78 -8.37
C ARG A 9 -17.81 20.82 -8.29
N ARG A 10 -17.77 19.86 -9.22
CA ARG A 10 -16.70 18.86 -9.33
C ARG A 10 -15.76 19.19 -10.46
N PHE A 11 -14.46 19.15 -10.19
CA PHE A 11 -13.40 19.37 -11.17
C PHE A 11 -12.55 18.11 -11.33
N PHE A 12 -12.51 17.58 -12.55
CA PHE A 12 -11.69 16.40 -12.89
C PHE A 12 -10.35 16.84 -13.47
N LEU A 13 -9.25 16.65 -12.74
CA LEU A 13 -7.92 17.10 -13.17
C LEU A 13 -7.39 16.37 -14.42
N LYS A 14 -7.88 15.15 -14.69
CA LYS A 14 -7.42 14.28 -15.78
C LYS A 14 -7.70 14.83 -17.19
N LEU A 15 -8.67 15.73 -17.34
CA LEU A 15 -9.19 16.19 -18.64
C LEU A 15 -8.82 17.64 -19.00
N LEU A 16 -8.07 18.33 -18.15
CA LEU A 16 -7.80 19.76 -18.31
C LEU A 16 -6.41 20.00 -18.89
N SER A 17 -6.33 20.75 -19.99
CA SER A 17 -5.05 21.28 -20.50
C SER A 17 -4.43 22.25 -19.49
N PRO A 18 -3.11 22.51 -19.53
CA PRO A 18 -2.44 23.39 -18.56
C PRO A 18 -3.10 24.77 -18.43
N ALA A 19 -3.56 25.36 -19.54
CA ALA A 19 -4.24 26.65 -19.53
C ALA A 19 -5.60 26.59 -18.81
N ILE A 20 -6.39 25.54 -19.07
CA ILE A 20 -7.70 25.36 -18.43
C ILE A 20 -7.52 25.03 -16.94
N ARG A 21 -6.46 24.30 -16.56
CA ARG A 21 -6.13 24.05 -15.16
C ARG A 21 -5.92 25.34 -14.38
N GLN A 22 -5.22 26.31 -14.97
CA GLN A 22 -4.97 27.60 -14.32
C GLN A 22 -6.27 28.39 -14.12
N GLU A 23 -7.09 28.50 -15.17
CA GLU A 23 -8.40 29.18 -15.08
C GLU A 23 -9.33 28.55 -14.04
N LYS A 24 -9.35 27.21 -13.97
CA LYS A 24 -10.12 26.48 -12.95
C LYS A 24 -9.54 26.67 -11.56
N ALA A 25 -8.21 26.69 -11.42
CA ALA A 25 -7.55 26.96 -10.14
C ALA A 25 -7.91 28.35 -9.60
N ASP A 26 -7.91 29.37 -10.46
CA ASP A 26 -8.24 30.76 -10.07
C ASP A 26 -9.71 30.93 -9.68
N SER A 27 -10.59 30.03 -10.13
CA SER A 27 -12.04 30.05 -9.87
C SER A 27 -12.51 29.07 -8.78
N LEU A 28 -11.58 28.39 -8.11
CA LEU A 28 -11.86 27.49 -6.98
C LEU A 28 -12.41 28.28 -5.79
N ARG A 29 -13.41 27.70 -5.14
CA ARG A 29 -14.06 28.25 -3.95
C ARG A 29 -14.13 27.19 -2.85
N HIS A 30 -14.27 27.64 -1.62
CA HIS A 30 -14.52 26.73 -0.50
C HIS A 30 -15.80 25.92 -0.75
N GLY A 31 -15.71 24.61 -0.59
CA GLY A 31 -16.81 23.67 -0.83
C GLY A 31 -16.79 23.01 -2.22
N ASP A 32 -15.92 23.45 -3.13
CA ASP A 32 -15.71 22.73 -4.39
C ASP A 32 -14.94 21.41 -4.16
N ILE A 33 -15.21 20.41 -5.01
CA ILE A 33 -14.57 19.09 -4.95
C ILE A 33 -13.63 18.94 -6.16
N VAL A 34 -12.37 18.59 -5.88
CA VAL A 34 -11.36 18.36 -6.90
C VAL A 34 -10.98 16.89 -6.92
N GLU A 35 -11.31 16.22 -8.02
CA GLU A 35 -10.91 14.83 -8.26
C GLU A 35 -9.49 14.79 -8.82
N ARG A 36 -8.54 14.58 -7.90
CA ARG A 36 -7.12 14.43 -8.21
C ARG A 36 -6.76 13.01 -8.61
N HIS A 37 -5.61 12.89 -9.25
CA HIS A 37 -4.97 11.59 -9.47
C HIS A 37 -4.57 10.95 -8.13
N MET A 38 -4.45 9.62 -8.15
CA MET A 38 -3.85 8.88 -7.05
C MET A 38 -2.39 9.35 -6.89
N ILE A 39 -1.96 9.52 -5.64
CA ILE A 39 -0.60 9.90 -5.29
C ILE A 39 -0.05 8.95 -4.24
N ASP A 40 1.26 9.07 -4.00
CA ASP A 40 1.93 8.34 -2.93
C ASP A 40 1.25 8.58 -1.57
N GLY A 41 1.00 7.49 -0.85
CA GLY A 41 0.36 7.53 0.48
C GLY A 41 -1.17 7.46 0.45
N ASP A 42 -1.81 7.39 -0.71
CA ASP A 42 -3.25 7.10 -0.78
C ASP A 42 -3.55 5.68 -0.28
N LEU A 43 -4.73 5.49 0.31
CA LEU A 43 -5.16 4.19 0.82
C LEU A 43 -5.91 3.45 -0.28
N VAL A 44 -5.53 2.20 -0.51
CA VAL A 44 -6.19 1.32 -1.47
C VAL A 44 -6.55 0.00 -0.82
N LEU A 45 -7.62 -0.61 -1.30
CA LEU A 45 -7.94 -2.01 -1.01
C LEU A 45 -7.39 -2.88 -2.13
N PHE A 46 -6.76 -3.98 -1.75
CA PHE A 46 -6.13 -4.91 -2.68
C PHE A 46 -6.59 -6.33 -2.39
N ASN A 47 -7.04 -7.05 -3.42
CA ASN A 47 -7.58 -8.40 -3.28
C ASN A 47 -7.14 -9.35 -4.41
N ARG A 48 -7.07 -10.65 -4.09
CA ARG A 48 -6.92 -11.73 -5.06
C ARG A 48 -8.24 -12.51 -5.18
N GLN A 49 -8.63 -12.82 -6.40
CA GLN A 49 -9.77 -13.69 -6.69
C GLN A 49 -9.25 -15.11 -6.96
N PRO A 50 -9.87 -16.17 -6.40
CA PRO A 50 -11.00 -16.18 -5.47
C PRO A 50 -10.62 -15.80 -4.04
N SER A 51 -11.49 -15.04 -3.35
CA SER A 51 -11.30 -14.71 -1.94
C SER A 51 -11.80 -15.86 -1.04
N LEU A 52 -10.88 -16.58 -0.41
CA LEU A 52 -11.19 -17.74 0.44
C LEU A 52 -11.35 -17.37 1.92
N HIS A 53 -10.74 -16.28 2.36
CA HIS A 53 -10.77 -15.86 3.76
C HIS A 53 -10.73 -14.34 3.89
N ARG A 54 -11.01 -13.85 5.10
CA ARG A 54 -11.09 -12.40 5.38
C ARG A 54 -9.87 -11.63 4.89
N ASN A 55 -8.66 -12.18 5.11
CA ASN A 55 -7.41 -11.51 4.76
C ASN A 55 -7.08 -11.57 3.25
N SER A 56 -7.94 -12.16 2.41
CA SER A 56 -7.79 -12.11 0.94
C SER A 56 -8.11 -10.73 0.35
N ILE A 57 -8.58 -9.79 1.18
CA ILE A 57 -8.66 -8.36 0.89
C ILE A 57 -8.07 -7.57 2.07
N MET A 58 -7.14 -6.67 1.79
CA MET A 58 -6.51 -5.82 2.81
C MET A 58 -6.26 -4.41 2.28
N CYS A 59 -6.08 -3.47 3.21
CA CYS A 59 -5.76 -2.08 2.93
C CYS A 59 -4.25 -1.85 2.94
N HIS A 60 -3.78 -1.13 1.93
CA HIS A 60 -2.39 -0.81 1.66
C HIS A 60 -2.21 0.67 1.33
N TYR A 61 -1.00 1.18 1.54
CA TYR A 61 -0.61 2.51 1.09
C TYR A 61 -0.09 2.44 -0.34
N ALA A 62 -0.65 3.22 -1.25
CA ALA A 62 -0.21 3.30 -2.63
C ALA A 62 1.17 3.94 -2.74
N LYS A 63 1.99 3.41 -3.65
CA LYS A 63 3.23 4.03 -4.09
C LYS A 63 3.27 4.02 -5.62
N VAL A 64 3.28 5.19 -6.24
CA VAL A 64 3.26 5.33 -7.69
C VAL A 64 4.63 5.03 -8.27
N MET A 65 4.69 4.09 -9.20
CA MET A 65 5.92 3.64 -9.88
C MET A 65 5.81 3.87 -11.41
N PRO A 66 6.83 3.60 -12.24
CA PRO A 66 6.79 3.88 -13.71
C PRO A 66 6.51 2.70 -14.68
N TRP A 67 6.65 1.44 -14.24
CA TRP A 67 6.28 0.15 -14.89
C TRP A 67 4.76 -0.09 -15.18
N ARG A 68 4.24 -1.33 -15.17
CA ARG A 68 2.79 -1.62 -15.39
C ARG A 68 2.25 -2.78 -14.54
N THR A 69 2.95 -3.16 -13.48
CA THR A 69 2.57 -4.28 -12.61
C THR A 69 2.34 -3.82 -11.19
N PHE A 70 1.37 -4.43 -10.51
CA PHE A 70 1.27 -4.29 -9.06
C PHE A 70 2.45 -4.99 -8.41
N ARG A 71 3.02 -4.35 -7.38
CA ARG A 71 4.08 -4.94 -6.55
C ARG A 71 3.71 -4.77 -5.11
N PHE A 72 4.09 -5.72 -4.27
CA PHE A 72 3.91 -5.66 -2.83
C PHE A 72 4.96 -6.58 -2.20
N ASN A 73 5.15 -6.47 -0.89
CA ASN A 73 6.17 -7.22 -0.17
C ASN A 73 5.84 -8.73 -0.15
N GLU A 74 6.85 -9.59 -0.33
CA GLU A 74 6.68 -11.03 -0.42
C GLU A 74 6.14 -11.65 0.88
N CYS A 75 6.38 -11.02 2.04
CA CYS A 75 5.82 -11.46 3.33
C CYS A 75 4.28 -11.38 3.37
N VAL A 76 3.64 -10.66 2.45
CA VAL A 76 2.17 -10.55 2.33
C VAL A 76 1.59 -11.55 1.35
N CYS A 77 2.42 -12.35 0.68
CA CYS A 77 1.91 -13.34 -0.28
C CYS A 77 1.04 -14.40 0.40
N GLY A 78 1.34 -14.77 1.65
CA GLY A 78 0.58 -15.76 2.42
C GLY A 78 -0.93 -15.47 2.47
N PRO A 79 -1.37 -14.28 2.94
CA PRO A 79 -2.78 -13.89 2.92
C PRO A 79 -3.46 -13.89 1.54
N TYR A 80 -2.72 -13.71 0.46
CA TYR A 80 -3.30 -13.72 -0.88
C TYR A 80 -3.19 -15.08 -1.57
N ASN A 81 -2.40 -15.99 -0.99
CA ASN A 81 -1.98 -17.23 -1.62
C ASN A 81 -1.42 -16.99 -3.04
N ALA A 82 -0.59 -15.96 -3.18
CA ALA A 82 0.02 -15.52 -4.43
C ALA A 82 1.48 -16.01 -4.54
N ASP A 83 1.96 -16.30 -5.75
CA ASP A 83 3.30 -16.84 -6.01
C ASP A 83 4.08 -16.14 -7.15
N PHE A 84 3.52 -15.06 -7.70
CA PHE A 84 4.12 -14.23 -8.76
C PHE A 84 4.41 -14.98 -10.09
N ASP A 85 3.60 -15.98 -10.43
CA ASP A 85 3.71 -16.76 -11.68
C ASP A 85 2.98 -16.14 -12.89
N GLY A 86 2.33 -14.99 -12.71
CA GLY A 86 1.43 -14.38 -13.69
C GLY A 86 0.06 -13.99 -13.11
N ASP A 87 -0.13 -14.16 -11.81
CA ASP A 87 -1.32 -13.73 -11.05
C ASP A 87 -1.82 -12.30 -11.38
N GLU A 88 -3.14 -12.19 -11.51
CA GLU A 88 -3.86 -10.91 -11.56
C GLU A 88 -4.59 -10.65 -10.23
N MET A 89 -4.57 -9.39 -9.78
CA MET A 89 -5.21 -8.95 -8.53
C MET A 89 -5.95 -7.64 -8.78
N ASN A 90 -7.04 -7.40 -8.04
CA ASN A 90 -7.80 -6.16 -8.18
C ASN A 90 -7.44 -5.15 -7.10
N MET A 91 -7.66 -3.90 -7.46
CA MET A 91 -7.44 -2.76 -6.60
C MET A 91 -8.70 -1.89 -6.59
N HIS A 92 -9.08 -1.43 -5.40
CA HIS A 92 -10.21 -0.54 -5.20
C HIS A 92 -9.75 0.69 -4.40
N LEU A 93 -10.06 1.88 -4.89
CA LEU A 93 -9.74 3.15 -4.23
C LEU A 93 -10.98 3.67 -3.47
N PRO A 94 -11.00 3.66 -2.13
CA PRO A 94 -12.10 4.22 -1.35
C PRO A 94 -12.25 5.73 -1.61
N GLN A 95 -13.47 6.19 -1.89
CA GLN A 95 -13.74 7.58 -2.30
C GLN A 95 -14.17 8.50 -1.14
N THR A 96 -14.59 7.95 0.00
CA THR A 96 -15.03 8.74 1.16
C THR A 96 -14.00 8.67 2.29
N GLU A 97 -13.88 9.73 3.07
CA GLU A 97 -12.96 9.76 4.23
C GLU A 97 -13.33 8.73 5.29
N GLU A 98 -14.62 8.46 5.48
CA GLU A 98 -15.12 7.41 6.39
C GLU A 98 -14.64 6.02 5.94
N ALA A 99 -14.81 5.68 4.65
CA ALA A 99 -14.36 4.40 4.12
C ALA A 99 -12.82 4.26 4.15
N ARG A 100 -12.09 5.37 3.93
CA ARG A 100 -10.62 5.41 4.06
C ARG A 100 -10.19 5.11 5.50
N ALA A 101 -10.87 5.70 6.49
CA ALA A 101 -10.58 5.47 7.90
C ALA A 101 -10.86 4.02 8.31
N GLU A 102 -12.01 3.47 7.93
CA GLU A 102 -12.35 2.06 8.23
C GLU A 102 -11.39 1.09 7.55
N ALA A 103 -11.07 1.30 6.27
CA ALA A 103 -10.12 0.48 5.54
C ALA A 103 -8.75 0.47 6.23
N LEU A 104 -8.23 1.63 6.64
CA LEU A 104 -6.94 1.71 7.32
C LEU A 104 -6.95 1.01 8.68
N VAL A 105 -7.96 1.28 9.51
CA VAL A 105 -7.99 0.80 10.90
C VAL A 105 -8.33 -0.70 10.97
N LEU A 106 -9.32 -1.16 10.19
CA LEU A 106 -9.85 -2.52 10.29
C LEU A 106 -9.27 -3.49 9.27
N MET A 107 -8.91 -3.00 8.08
CA MET A 107 -8.42 -3.83 6.98
C MET A 107 -6.92 -3.65 6.71
N GLY A 108 -6.24 -2.76 7.43
CA GLY A 108 -4.80 -2.54 7.29
C GLY A 108 -4.00 -3.81 7.55
N SER A 109 -2.92 -4.01 6.79
CA SER A 109 -2.07 -5.20 6.93
C SER A 109 -1.47 -5.36 8.33
N LYS A 110 -1.12 -4.25 9.01
CA LYS A 110 -0.62 -4.25 10.39
C LYS A 110 -1.65 -4.77 11.39
N ALA A 111 -2.93 -4.52 11.17
CA ALA A 111 -4.02 -5.00 12.02
C ALA A 111 -4.37 -6.48 11.73
N ASN A 112 -4.01 -6.99 10.55
CA ASN A 112 -4.37 -8.32 10.06
C ASN A 112 -3.15 -9.24 9.84
N MET A 113 -2.10 -9.09 10.67
CA MET A 113 -0.90 -9.92 10.58
C MET A 113 -1.15 -11.40 10.95
N CYS A 114 -2.13 -11.65 11.81
CA CYS A 114 -2.52 -12.99 12.22
C CYS A 114 -3.82 -13.43 11.56
N THR A 115 -4.00 -14.74 11.38
CA THR A 115 -5.28 -15.29 10.93
C THR A 115 -6.31 -15.29 12.06
N ALA A 116 -7.57 -15.01 11.70
CA ALA A 116 -8.69 -15.03 12.64
C ALA A 116 -9.05 -16.45 13.13
N ARG A 117 -8.58 -17.50 12.43
CA ARG A 117 -8.95 -18.90 12.74
C ARG A 117 -8.26 -19.44 13.99
N ASN A 118 -6.94 -19.30 14.07
CA ASN A 118 -6.12 -19.90 15.12
C ASN A 118 -5.09 -18.91 15.71
N GLY A 119 -5.08 -17.64 15.27
CA GLY A 119 -4.17 -16.61 15.77
C GLY A 119 -2.72 -16.74 15.30
N GLU A 120 -2.42 -17.69 14.41
CA GLU A 120 -1.08 -17.85 13.87
C GLU A 120 -0.69 -16.67 12.97
N PRO A 121 0.60 -16.30 12.92
CA PRO A 121 1.08 -15.25 12.03
C PRO A 121 0.93 -15.70 10.58
N LEU A 122 0.15 -14.93 9.81
CA LEU A 122 -0.08 -15.17 8.39
C LEU A 122 0.89 -14.35 7.53
N ILE A 123 1.23 -13.15 8.00
CA ILE A 123 2.26 -12.29 7.42
C ILE A 123 3.57 -12.58 8.14
N ALA A 124 4.51 -13.23 7.45
CA ALA A 124 5.78 -13.66 8.03
C ALA A 124 6.87 -13.77 6.94
N ALA A 125 8.11 -13.99 7.37
CA ALA A 125 9.24 -14.24 6.48
C ALA A 125 8.98 -15.45 5.58
N THR A 126 9.27 -15.29 4.29
CA THR A 126 9.16 -16.34 3.27
C THR A 126 10.50 -17.05 3.04
N GLN A 127 10.55 -17.92 2.02
CA GLN A 127 11.62 -18.87 1.73
C GLN A 127 13.03 -18.26 1.79
N ASP A 128 13.27 -17.19 1.02
CA ASP A 128 14.59 -16.56 0.93
C ASP A 128 14.95 -15.78 2.19
N PHE A 129 13.97 -15.11 2.82
CA PHE A 129 14.19 -14.40 4.07
C PHE A 129 14.59 -15.35 5.20
N ILE A 130 13.96 -16.53 5.29
CA ILE A 130 14.31 -17.55 6.29
C ILE A 130 15.72 -18.08 6.02
N THR A 131 16.02 -18.40 4.76
CA THR A 131 17.33 -18.93 4.36
C THR A 131 18.46 -17.94 4.66
N ALA A 132 18.29 -16.67 4.28
CA ALA A 132 19.25 -15.61 4.58
C ALA A 132 19.42 -15.40 6.09
N SER A 133 18.31 -15.36 6.83
CA SER A 133 18.34 -15.19 8.30
C SER A 133 19.09 -16.34 8.98
N TYR A 134 18.90 -17.58 8.51
CA TYR A 134 19.64 -18.73 9.02
C TYR A 134 21.14 -18.62 8.73
N LEU A 135 21.54 -18.29 7.49
CA LEU A 135 22.95 -18.18 7.12
C LEU A 135 23.67 -17.08 7.91
N VAL A 136 23.00 -15.95 8.12
CA VAL A 136 23.54 -14.81 8.90
C VAL A 136 23.69 -15.17 10.38
N SER A 137 22.75 -15.92 10.95
CA SER A 137 22.75 -16.30 12.38
C SER A 137 23.45 -17.64 12.68
N ARG A 138 23.92 -18.35 11.65
CA ARG A 138 24.53 -19.68 11.81
C ARG A 138 25.78 -19.60 12.70
N LYS A 139 25.93 -20.59 13.59
CA LYS A 139 27.16 -20.75 14.37
C LYS A 139 28.37 -20.88 13.43
N GLY A 140 29.44 -20.18 13.77
CA GLY A 140 30.67 -20.14 12.96
C GLY A 140 30.69 -19.05 11.88
N THR A 141 29.61 -18.27 11.73
CA THR A 141 29.62 -17.05 10.92
C THR A 141 30.14 -15.88 11.75
N PHE A 142 31.25 -15.28 11.34
CA PHE A 142 31.84 -14.09 11.96
C PHE A 142 31.99 -12.99 10.91
N TYR A 143 31.85 -11.74 11.34
CA TYR A 143 31.90 -10.57 10.48
C TYR A 143 33.00 -9.62 10.95
N ASP A 144 33.73 -9.04 10.02
CA ASP A 144 34.59 -7.90 10.34
C ASP A 144 33.76 -6.62 10.59
N ARG A 145 34.40 -5.57 11.10
CA ARG A 145 33.72 -4.29 11.39
C ARG A 145 33.05 -3.70 10.16
N ARG A 146 33.66 -3.83 8.97
CA ARG A 146 33.17 -3.23 7.73
C ARG A 146 31.94 -4.00 7.23
N GLU A 147 32.01 -5.32 7.20
CA GLU A 147 30.91 -6.22 6.82
C GLU A 147 29.71 -6.04 7.74
N PHE A 148 29.95 -5.99 9.06
CA PHE A 148 28.88 -5.78 10.03
C PHE A 148 28.19 -4.42 9.85
N ILE A 149 28.95 -3.34 9.70
CA ILE A 149 28.39 -2.00 9.46
C ILE A 149 27.58 -1.98 8.17
N GLN A 150 28.08 -2.62 7.10
CA GLN A 150 27.35 -2.70 5.83
C GLN A 150 26.02 -3.44 6.00
N LEU A 151 26.02 -4.59 6.68
CA LEU A 151 24.80 -5.36 6.97
C LEU A 151 23.78 -4.55 7.77
N VAL A 152 24.21 -3.93 8.87
CA VAL A 152 23.35 -3.09 9.71
C VAL A 152 22.77 -1.91 8.92
N THR A 153 23.57 -1.30 8.05
CA THR A 153 23.12 -0.20 7.19
C THR A 153 21.96 -0.66 6.30
N PHE A 154 22.09 -1.79 5.61
CA PHE A 154 21.02 -2.37 4.79
C PHE A 154 19.74 -2.67 5.60
N PHE A 155 19.86 -3.17 6.84
CA PHE A 155 18.69 -3.40 7.71
C PHE A 155 18.03 -2.10 8.19
N SER A 156 18.83 -1.06 8.44
CA SER A 156 18.36 0.22 9.00
C SER A 156 17.77 1.18 7.96
N GLU A 157 18.20 1.08 6.70
CA GLU A 157 17.72 1.95 5.61
C GLU A 157 16.35 1.56 5.05
N GLY A 158 15.60 0.71 5.75
CA GLY A 158 14.19 0.42 5.48
C GLY A 158 13.29 1.65 5.68
N LYS A 159 13.49 2.70 4.87
CA LYS A 159 12.58 3.84 4.77
C LYS A 159 11.26 3.31 4.24
N TYR A 160 10.29 3.22 5.15
CA TYR A 160 8.88 2.96 4.85
C TYR A 160 8.61 1.55 4.32
N VAL A 161 8.82 0.52 5.15
CA VAL A 161 8.09 -0.76 5.00
C VAL A 161 6.66 -0.57 5.50
N TYR A 162 5.91 0.37 4.89
CA TYR A 162 4.48 0.13 4.74
C TYR A 162 4.37 -0.90 3.63
N MET A 163 3.43 -1.83 3.76
CA MET A 163 3.13 -2.74 2.67
C MET A 163 2.53 -1.93 1.55
N HIS A 164 3.41 -1.44 0.69
CA HIS A 164 3.05 -0.57 -0.39
C HIS A 164 2.57 -1.46 -1.52
N THR A 165 1.29 -1.33 -1.88
CA THR A 165 0.86 -1.76 -3.20
C THR A 165 1.39 -0.71 -4.16
N HIS A 166 2.35 -1.11 -4.98
CA HIS A 166 2.90 -0.25 -6.01
C HIS A 166 1.92 -0.20 -7.16
N ILE A 167 1.46 1.00 -7.49
CA ILE A 167 0.31 1.23 -8.37
C ILE A 167 0.71 2.20 -9.47
N TYR A 168 0.00 2.13 -10.59
CA TYR A 168 0.00 3.13 -11.67
C TYR A 168 -1.19 4.06 -11.53
#